data_AF-A0A074XJA3-F1
#
_entry.id   AF-A0A074XJA3-F1
#
_cell.length_a   1.000
_cell.length_b   1.000
_cell.length_c   1.000
_cell.angle_alpha   90.00
_cell.angle_beta   90.00
_cell.angle_gamma   90.00
#
_symmetry.space_group_name_H-M   'P 1'
#
loop_
_entity.id
_entity.type
_entity.pdbx_description
1 polymer ?
#
loop_
_entity_poly.entity_id
_entity_poly.type
_entity_poly.pdbx_seq_one_letter_code
_entity_poly.pdbx_strand_id
1 'polypeptide(L)'
;MLVYEQALLHQGVFKHDSHAPPALFQINQQVRQESREIFFSINCFRLRTRRCIIRRSDKTAKTHQTVRLHPYDLVWLQMIGSENVVRLRRLSFITRLGINGGKGIQLDLSIPDVSRWAQPLKCGCRECQTKAPWTVGQQIEKSDKKKKWLDSCCSNPEILILYTKALEEEIRTRDSAQMAMNGFGERYGKGKSVKPTIEGLELLGGCIMRNFGRKEWIWSHCRD
;
A
#
# COMPACT_ATOMS: atom_id res chain seq x y z
N MET A 1 -28.27 2.90 12.81
CA MET A 1 -28.07 3.82 11.67
C MET A 1 -26.78 4.67 11.77
N LEU A 2 -25.81 4.32 12.64
CA LEU A 2 -24.60 5.14 12.90
C LEU A 2 -23.36 4.71 12.09
N VAL A 3 -23.30 3.47 11.61
CA VAL A 3 -22.14 2.92 10.88
C VAL A 3 -22.02 3.50 9.46
N TYR A 4 -23.14 3.88 8.84
CA TYR A 4 -23.16 4.42 7.48
C TYR A 4 -22.76 5.88 7.40
N GLU A 5 -23.21 6.71 8.35
CA GLU A 5 -22.72 8.10 8.44
C GLU A 5 -21.20 8.12 8.64
N GLN A 6 -20.65 7.28 9.54
CA GLN A 6 -19.19 7.21 9.70
C GLN A 6 -18.47 6.69 8.45
N ALA A 7 -19.00 5.69 7.75
CA ALA A 7 -18.37 5.17 6.53
C ALA A 7 -18.55 6.07 5.29
N LEU A 8 -19.53 6.98 5.29
CA LEU A 8 -19.78 7.93 4.20
C LEU A 8 -19.15 9.31 4.48
N LEU A 9 -18.96 9.68 5.75
CA LEU A 9 -18.52 11.02 6.17
C LEU A 9 -17.09 11.06 6.72
N HIS A 10 -16.49 9.93 7.12
CA HIS A 10 -15.13 9.91 7.66
C HIS A 10 -14.18 9.09 6.78
N GLN A 11 -13.11 9.74 6.31
CA GLN A 11 -12.01 9.08 5.61
C GLN A 11 -11.24 8.19 6.60
N GLY A 12 -11.69 6.94 6.73
CA GLY A 12 -11.04 5.90 7.53
C GLY A 12 -10.41 4.80 6.67
N VAL A 13 -9.52 4.01 7.27
CA VAL A 13 -9.06 2.75 6.67
C VAL A 13 -10.06 1.64 7.00
N PHE A 14 -10.84 1.24 6.00
CA PHE A 14 -11.83 0.19 6.11
C PHE A 14 -11.15 -1.19 6.16
N LYS A 15 -11.38 -1.92 7.26
CA LYS A 15 -11.04 -3.35 7.37
C LYS A 15 -12.29 -4.14 7.03
N HIS A 16 -12.26 -4.85 5.92
CA HIS A 16 -13.39 -5.67 5.52
C HIS A 16 -13.36 -7.04 6.21
N ASP A 17 -14.55 -7.60 6.46
CA ASP A 17 -14.72 -8.99 6.88
C ASP A 17 -14.80 -9.87 5.62
N SER A 18 -14.07 -10.98 5.60
CA SER A 18 -14.12 -11.94 4.49
C SER A 18 -15.32 -12.88 4.55
N HIS A 19 -16.03 -12.92 5.68
CA HIS A 19 -17.17 -13.81 5.91
C HIS A 19 -18.53 -13.14 5.67
N ALA A 20 -18.56 -11.82 5.49
CA ALA A 20 -19.78 -11.08 5.28
C ALA A 20 -19.60 -10.02 4.17
N PRO A 21 -20.63 -9.81 3.33
CA PRO A 21 -20.59 -8.70 2.38
C PRO A 21 -20.58 -7.38 3.16
N PRO A 22 -20.00 -6.29 2.59
CA PRO A 22 -20.05 -4.97 3.21
C PRO A 22 -21.46 -4.68 3.71
N ALA A 23 -21.61 -4.07 4.88
CA ALA A 23 -22.93 -3.78 5.44
C ALA A 23 -23.81 -3.02 4.43
N LEU A 24 -23.22 -2.22 3.55
CA LEU A 24 -23.89 -1.55 2.42
C LEU A 24 -24.66 -2.50 1.49
N PHE A 25 -24.24 -3.75 1.36
CA PHE A 25 -24.92 -4.75 0.55
C PHE A 25 -26.04 -5.49 1.30
N GLN A 26 -26.22 -5.22 2.59
CA GLN A 26 -27.25 -5.84 3.42
C GLN A 26 -28.46 -4.92 3.64
N ILE A 27 -28.43 -3.68 3.16
CA ILE A 27 -29.50 -2.67 3.29
C ILE A 27 -30.37 -2.57 2.03
N ASN A 28 -31.40 -1.70 2.11
CA ASN A 28 -32.33 -1.36 1.03
C ASN A 28 -31.62 -1.15 -0.33
N GLN A 29 -32.22 -1.68 -1.39
CA GLN A 29 -31.69 -1.67 -2.75
C GLN A 29 -31.41 -0.26 -3.28
N GLN A 30 -32.26 0.73 -2.98
CA GLN A 30 -32.09 2.10 -3.43
C GLN A 30 -30.85 2.75 -2.79
N VAL A 31 -30.74 2.70 -1.46
CA VAL A 31 -29.57 3.21 -0.73
C VAL A 31 -28.30 2.49 -1.20
N ARG A 32 -28.39 1.18 -1.47
CA ARG A 32 -27.29 0.40 -2.02
C ARG A 32 -26.88 0.89 -3.41
N GLN A 33 -27.79 1.28 -4.29
CA GLN A 33 -27.44 1.76 -5.63
C GLN A 33 -26.85 3.17 -5.58
N GLU A 34 -27.46 4.07 -4.80
CA GLU A 34 -27.07 5.47 -4.68
C GLU A 34 -25.72 5.66 -3.96
N SER A 35 -25.47 4.85 -2.91
CA SER A 35 -24.28 5.05 -2.06
C SER A 35 -23.06 4.22 -2.49
N ARG A 36 -23.21 3.31 -3.47
CA ARG A 36 -22.16 2.35 -3.87
C ARG A 36 -20.91 3.03 -4.41
N GLU A 37 -21.10 3.98 -5.31
CA GLU A 37 -19.99 4.71 -5.93
C GLU A 37 -19.25 5.54 -4.88
N ILE A 38 -19.99 6.23 -4.02
CA ILE A 38 -19.46 7.04 -2.92
C ILE A 38 -18.67 6.15 -1.95
N PHE A 39 -19.22 5.00 -1.57
CA PHE A 39 -18.57 4.07 -0.64
C PHE A 39 -17.21 3.58 -1.16
N PHE A 40 -17.14 3.09 -2.40
CA PHE A 40 -15.90 2.54 -2.96
C PHE A 40 -14.86 3.60 -3.35
N SER A 41 -15.30 4.84 -3.62
CA SER A 41 -14.40 5.94 -3.98
C SER A 41 -13.80 6.66 -2.77
N ILE A 42 -14.59 6.88 -1.71
CA ILE A 42 -14.15 7.67 -0.54
C ILE A 42 -13.34 6.82 0.44
N ASN A 43 -13.73 5.56 0.65
CA ASN A 43 -13.13 4.70 1.67
C ASN A 43 -11.79 4.11 1.22
N CYS A 44 -10.85 4.01 2.16
CA CYS A 44 -9.57 3.34 1.93
C CYS A 44 -9.67 1.86 2.30
N PHE A 45 -9.60 0.95 1.33
CA PHE A 45 -9.74 -0.49 1.55
C PHE A 45 -8.39 -1.15 1.83
N ARG A 46 -8.30 -1.85 2.95
CA ARG A 46 -7.08 -2.55 3.34
C ARG A 46 -6.98 -3.92 2.68
N LEU A 47 -5.89 -4.16 1.96
CA LEU A 47 -5.56 -5.43 1.32
C LEU A 47 -4.26 -5.99 1.91
N ARG A 48 -4.28 -7.26 2.30
CA ARG A 48 -3.11 -7.99 2.79
C ARG A 48 -2.43 -8.71 1.64
N THR A 49 -1.11 -8.65 1.67
CA THR A 49 -0.24 -9.37 0.76
C THR A 49 0.51 -10.45 1.51
N ARG A 50 0.72 -11.60 0.85
CA ARG A 50 1.48 -12.73 1.37
C ARG A 50 2.55 -13.15 0.37
N ARG A 51 3.71 -13.56 0.88
CA ARG A 51 4.72 -14.25 0.07
C ARG A 51 4.29 -15.70 -0.08
N CYS A 52 4.26 -16.18 -1.32
CA CYS A 52 4.00 -17.56 -1.67
C CYS A 52 5.28 -18.15 -2.26
N ILE A 53 5.71 -19.28 -1.72
CA ILE A 53 6.80 -20.07 -2.28
C ILE A 53 6.18 -21.04 -3.27
N ILE A 54 6.46 -20.86 -4.56
CA ILE A 54 6.10 -21.83 -5.58
C ILE A 54 7.28 -22.80 -5.68
N ARG A 55 7.08 -24.01 -5.14
CA ARG A 55 7.97 -25.14 -5.36
C ARG A 55 7.55 -25.81 -6.67
N ARG A 56 8.44 -25.79 -7.68
CA ARG A 56 8.25 -26.63 -8.85
C ARG A 56 8.59 -28.07 -8.46
N SER A 57 7.92 -29.03 -9.09
CA SER A 57 8.02 -30.46 -8.75
C SER A 57 9.39 -31.07 -9.10
N ASP A 58 10.20 -30.40 -9.93
CA ASP A 58 11.55 -30.87 -10.22
C ASP A 58 12.54 -30.50 -9.11
N LYS A 59 13.44 -31.43 -8.79
CA LYS A 59 14.42 -31.34 -7.70
C LYS A 59 15.58 -30.36 -8.01
N THR A 60 15.57 -29.73 -9.17
CA THR A 60 16.63 -28.84 -9.70
C THR A 60 16.18 -27.38 -9.85
N ALA A 61 14.89 -27.09 -9.66
CA ALA A 61 14.31 -25.79 -9.99
C ALA A 61 14.40 -24.79 -8.85
N LYS A 62 14.85 -23.59 -9.23
CA LYS A 62 14.80 -22.37 -8.42
C LYS A 62 13.41 -22.21 -7.80
N THR A 63 13.34 -22.09 -6.48
CA THR A 63 12.11 -21.72 -5.78
C THR A 63 11.70 -20.31 -6.19
N HIS A 64 10.58 -20.16 -6.87
CA HIS A 64 10.04 -18.84 -7.22
C HIS A 64 9.23 -18.32 -6.04
N GLN A 65 9.70 -17.23 -5.44
CA GLN A 65 8.88 -16.45 -4.51
C GLN A 65 8.01 -15.50 -5.33
N THR A 66 6.70 -15.63 -5.17
CA THR A 66 5.73 -14.68 -5.70
C THR A 66 5.00 -13.99 -4.56
N VAL A 67 4.40 -12.84 -4.84
CA VAL A 67 3.52 -12.14 -3.90
C VAL A 67 2.10 -12.23 -4.42
N ARG A 68 1.18 -12.61 -3.54
CA ARG A 68 -0.26 -12.65 -3.84
C ARG A 68 -1.04 -11.93 -2.78
N LEU A 69 -2.29 -11.58 -3.08
CA LEU A 69 -3.21 -11.15 -2.05
C LEU A 69 -3.51 -12.31 -1.08
N HIS A 70 -3.88 -11.96 0.15
CA HIS A 70 -4.31 -12.93 1.14
C HIS A 70 -5.64 -13.56 0.70
N PRO A 71 -5.87 -14.87 0.91
CA PRO A 71 -7.09 -15.55 0.46
C PRO A 71 -8.36 -14.87 0.92
N TYR A 72 -8.41 -14.40 2.17
CA TYR A 72 -9.54 -13.64 2.70
C TYR A 72 -9.85 -12.36 1.92
N ASP A 73 -8.84 -11.64 1.44
CA ASP A 73 -9.06 -10.42 0.67
C ASP A 73 -9.43 -10.75 -0.78
N LEU A 74 -8.91 -11.84 -1.34
CA LEU A 74 -9.35 -12.36 -2.63
C LEU A 74 -10.82 -12.78 -2.60
N VAL A 75 -11.25 -13.53 -1.58
CA VAL A 75 -12.64 -13.94 -1.37
C VAL A 75 -13.55 -12.72 -1.26
N TRP A 76 -13.12 -11.71 -0.50
CA TRP A 76 -13.89 -10.47 -0.38
C TRP A 76 -13.98 -9.71 -1.71
N LEU A 77 -12.89 -9.57 -2.46
CA LEU A 77 -12.89 -8.93 -3.78
C LEU A 77 -13.79 -9.67 -4.79
N GLN A 78 -13.82 -11.00 -4.73
CA GLN A 78 -14.75 -11.82 -5.51
C GLN A 78 -16.20 -11.60 -5.08
N MET A 79 -16.45 -11.58 -3.77
CA MET A 79 -17.78 -11.37 -3.18
C MET A 79 -18.37 -10.02 -3.56
N ILE A 80 -17.56 -8.96 -3.61
CA ILE A 80 -18.05 -7.65 -4.03
C ILE A 80 -18.28 -7.55 -5.54
N GLY A 81 -17.78 -8.48 -6.35
CA GLY A 81 -17.99 -8.48 -7.79
C GLY A 81 -17.10 -7.49 -8.54
N SER A 82 -16.74 -7.86 -9.77
CA SER A 82 -15.83 -7.09 -10.62
C SER A 82 -16.35 -5.68 -10.89
N GLU A 83 -17.67 -5.50 -10.98
CA GLU A 83 -18.32 -4.21 -11.18
C GLU A 83 -18.03 -3.22 -10.04
N ASN A 84 -17.83 -3.72 -8.82
CA ASN A 84 -17.48 -2.90 -7.66
C ASN A 84 -15.98 -2.75 -7.48
N VAL A 85 -15.19 -3.77 -7.85
CA VAL A 85 -13.72 -3.68 -7.86
C VAL A 85 -13.27 -2.48 -8.69
N VAL A 86 -13.87 -2.24 -9.87
CA VAL A 86 -13.46 -1.10 -10.74
C VAL A 86 -13.64 0.27 -10.07
N ARG A 87 -14.49 0.35 -9.04
CA ARG A 87 -14.82 1.59 -8.31
C ARG A 87 -13.85 1.87 -7.16
N LEU A 88 -13.01 0.90 -6.78
CA LEU A 88 -12.00 1.11 -5.76
C LEU A 88 -11.03 2.22 -6.18
N ARG A 89 -10.80 3.17 -5.28
CA ARG A 89 -9.85 4.27 -5.50
C ARG A 89 -8.76 4.28 -4.46
N ARG A 90 -9.11 4.22 -3.18
CA ARG A 90 -8.14 4.32 -2.08
C ARG A 90 -7.85 2.95 -1.52
N LEU A 91 -6.58 2.59 -1.44
CA LEU A 91 -6.12 1.28 -1.03
C LEU A 91 -5.02 1.40 0.02
N SER A 92 -4.99 0.44 0.93
CA SER A 92 -3.93 0.28 1.92
C SER A 92 -3.36 -1.12 1.84
N PHE A 93 -2.13 -1.27 1.36
CA PHE A 93 -1.48 -2.57 1.27
C PHE A 93 -0.64 -2.84 2.51
N ILE A 94 -0.93 -3.94 3.20
CA ILE A 94 -0.17 -4.44 4.35
C ILE A 94 0.42 -5.82 4.06
N THR A 95 1.49 -6.18 4.76
CA THR A 95 2.06 -7.54 4.74
C THR A 95 1.71 -8.26 6.02
N ARG A 96 1.86 -9.60 6.03
CA ARG A 96 1.68 -10.43 7.24
C ARG A 96 2.66 -10.09 8.37
N LEU A 97 3.86 -9.59 8.04
CA LEU A 97 4.87 -9.13 9.01
C LEU A 97 4.64 -7.67 9.44
N GLY A 98 3.73 -6.97 8.74
CA GLY A 98 3.49 -5.54 8.85
C GLY A 98 4.29 -4.78 7.79
N ILE A 99 3.77 -3.65 7.31
CA ILE A 99 4.65 -2.57 6.84
C ILE A 99 4.37 -1.46 7.82
N ASN A 100 5.41 -0.81 8.33
CA ASN A 100 5.28 0.30 9.29
C ASN A 100 4.44 -0.11 10.53
N GLY A 101 4.62 -1.34 11.03
CA GLY A 101 3.86 -1.84 12.21
C GLY A 101 2.41 -2.18 11.91
N GLY A 102 2.12 -2.72 10.72
CA GLY A 102 0.78 -3.15 10.32
C GLY A 102 -0.12 -2.04 9.77
N LYS A 103 0.45 -0.85 9.49
CA LYS A 103 -0.30 0.29 8.97
C LYS A 103 -0.32 0.38 7.43
N GLY A 104 0.66 -0.21 6.75
CA GLY A 104 0.66 -0.39 5.28
C GLY A 104 1.03 0.84 4.48
N ILE A 105 1.17 0.70 3.16
CA ILE A 105 1.31 1.83 2.22
C ILE A 105 -0.09 2.19 1.72
N GLN A 106 -0.47 3.45 1.86
CA GLN A 106 -1.74 3.97 1.37
C GLN A 106 -1.54 4.70 0.05
N LEU A 107 -2.43 4.47 -0.90
CA LEU A 107 -2.41 5.12 -2.20
C LEU A 107 -3.82 5.39 -2.71
N ASP A 108 -3.92 6.40 -3.57
CA ASP A 108 -5.13 6.75 -4.30
C ASP A 108 -4.88 6.48 -5.78
N LEU A 109 -5.64 5.54 -6.37
CA LEU A 109 -5.50 5.16 -7.78
C LEU A 109 -5.88 6.28 -8.76
N SER A 110 -6.54 7.35 -8.29
CA SER A 110 -6.74 8.57 -9.08
C SER A 110 -5.48 9.44 -9.19
N ILE A 111 -4.48 9.18 -8.34
CA ILE A 111 -3.22 9.92 -8.26
C ILE A 111 -2.08 8.94 -8.57
N PRO A 112 -1.61 8.86 -9.83
CA PRO A 112 -0.57 7.91 -10.24
C PRO A 112 0.82 8.26 -9.69
N ASP A 113 0.99 9.45 -9.11
CA ASP A 113 2.23 9.93 -8.53
C ASP A 113 2.55 9.19 -7.20
N VAL A 114 3.56 8.34 -7.25
CA VAL A 114 4.03 7.56 -6.09
C VAL A 114 4.58 8.47 -4.99
N SER A 115 5.05 9.67 -5.30
CA SER A 115 5.52 10.62 -4.28
C SER A 115 4.41 11.05 -3.32
N ARG A 116 3.13 10.90 -3.72
CA ARG A 116 1.93 11.19 -2.92
C ARG A 116 1.46 10.01 -2.08
N TRP A 117 2.03 8.81 -2.27
CA TRP A 117 1.65 7.64 -1.47
C TRP A 117 2.00 7.87 0.00
N ALA A 118 1.04 7.59 0.86
CA ALA A 118 1.12 7.83 2.28
C ALA A 118 1.70 6.62 3.02
N GLN A 119 2.75 6.88 3.80
CA GLN A 119 3.35 5.97 4.77
C GLN A 119 2.89 6.39 6.17
N PRO A 120 2.00 5.61 6.81
CA PRO A 120 1.60 5.89 8.17
C PRO A 120 2.80 5.70 9.09
N LEU A 121 3.16 6.76 9.81
CA LEU A 121 4.31 6.72 10.71
C LEU A 121 4.04 5.79 11.92
N LYS A 122 5.07 5.04 12.32
CA LYS A 122 5.19 4.56 13.69
C LYS A 122 5.56 5.77 14.56
N CYS A 123 4.66 6.20 15.42
CA CYS A 123 5.06 6.88 16.65
C CYS A 123 5.06 5.80 17.74
N GLY A 124 6.15 5.70 18.51
CA GLY A 124 6.28 4.78 19.66
C GLY A 124 5.53 5.26 20.91
N CYS A 125 4.69 6.25 20.76
CA CYS A 125 4.02 7.03 21.79
C CYS A 125 2.53 6.72 21.73
N ARG A 126 1.92 6.29 22.86
CA ARG A 126 0.48 5.93 22.92
C ARG A 126 -0.44 7.11 22.54
N GLU A 127 0.05 8.34 22.61
CA GLU A 127 -0.71 9.58 22.46
C GLU A 127 -0.67 10.20 21.05
N CYS A 128 0.30 9.90 20.16
CA CYS A 128 0.34 10.56 18.84
C CYS A 128 -0.48 9.83 17.76
N GLN A 129 -1.73 9.46 18.09
CA GLN A 129 -2.68 8.92 17.12
C GLN A 129 -3.01 9.89 15.96
N THR A 130 -2.54 11.14 16.03
CA THR A 130 -2.90 12.27 15.17
C THR A 130 -1.82 12.74 14.19
N LYS A 131 -0.60 12.18 14.17
CA LYS A 131 0.39 12.62 13.17
C LYS A 131 -0.02 12.17 11.77
N ALA A 132 -0.24 13.15 10.89
CA ALA A 132 -0.54 12.91 9.48
C ALA A 132 0.50 11.96 8.87
N PRO A 133 0.06 11.00 8.03
CA PRO A 133 0.98 10.10 7.33
C PRO A 133 1.95 10.90 6.47
N TRP A 134 3.19 10.46 6.40
CA TRP A 134 4.20 11.09 5.55
C TRP A 134 4.11 10.52 4.15
N THR A 135 4.17 11.36 3.13
CA THR A 135 4.25 10.84 1.79
C THR A 135 5.65 10.32 1.46
N VAL A 136 5.77 9.42 0.48
CA VAL A 136 7.07 8.95 -0.03
C VAL A 136 7.96 10.14 -0.44
N GLY A 137 7.37 11.16 -1.07
CA GLY A 137 8.07 12.39 -1.44
C GLY A 137 8.59 13.17 -0.23
N GLN A 138 7.75 13.38 0.80
CA GLN A 138 8.15 14.07 2.03
C GLN A 138 9.27 13.34 2.77
N GLN A 139 9.26 12.00 2.75
CA GLN A 139 10.34 11.20 3.33
C GLN A 139 11.67 11.43 2.60
N ILE A 140 11.66 11.38 1.26
CA ILE A 140 12.87 11.64 0.46
C ILE A 140 13.37 13.07 0.68
N GLU A 141 12.48 14.07 0.70
CA GLU A 141 12.85 15.46 0.93
C GLU A 141 13.52 15.67 2.30
N LYS A 142 13.01 15.02 3.35
CA LYS A 142 13.65 15.04 4.66
C LYS A 142 15.03 14.36 4.63
N SER A 143 15.13 13.20 3.99
CA SER A 143 16.39 12.48 3.87
C SER A 143 17.44 13.31 3.12
N ASP A 144 17.04 14.01 2.05
CA ASP A 144 17.90 14.93 1.29
C ASP A 144 18.35 16.13 2.13
N LYS A 145 17.43 16.80 2.84
CA LYS A 145 17.77 17.88 3.78
C LYS A 145 18.75 17.42 4.85
N LYS A 146 18.54 16.22 5.41
CA LYS A 146 19.45 15.64 6.41
C LYS A 146 20.84 15.34 5.81
N LYS A 147 20.89 14.82 4.59
CA LYS A 147 22.15 14.55 3.88
C LYS A 147 22.93 15.84 3.64
N LYS A 148 22.28 16.89 3.14
CA LYS A 148 22.91 18.21 2.93
C LYS A 148 23.47 18.82 4.21
N TRP A 149 22.74 18.70 5.32
CA TRP A 149 23.21 19.14 6.64
C TRP A 149 24.43 18.33 7.11
N LEU A 150 24.42 17.01 6.90
CA LEU A 150 25.56 16.16 7.22
C LEU A 150 26.79 16.51 6.36
N ASP A 151 26.62 16.75 5.06
CA ASP A 151 27.73 17.18 4.20
C ASP A 151 28.39 18.47 4.70
N SER A 152 27.62 19.39 5.30
CA SER A 152 28.15 20.66 5.81
C SER A 152 28.84 20.57 7.17
N CYS A 153 28.56 19.53 7.97
CA CYS A 153 28.96 19.49 9.38
C CYS A 153 29.66 18.19 9.81
N CYS A 154 29.65 17.14 8.99
CA CYS A 154 30.22 15.83 9.32
C CYS A 154 31.48 15.57 8.52
N SER A 155 32.62 15.42 9.21
CA SER A 155 33.90 15.06 8.59
C SER A 155 34.12 13.55 8.48
N ASN A 156 33.20 12.72 8.99
CA ASN A 156 33.32 11.27 8.94
C ASN A 156 32.80 10.74 7.59
N PRO A 157 33.69 10.22 6.70
CA PRO A 157 33.31 9.77 5.37
C PRO A 157 32.39 8.55 5.39
N GLU A 158 32.50 7.66 6.38
CA GLU A 158 31.64 6.47 6.49
C GLU A 158 30.19 6.86 6.74
N ILE A 159 29.96 7.85 7.62
CA ILE A 159 28.62 8.39 7.90
C ILE A 159 28.03 9.01 6.62
N LEU A 160 28.81 9.83 5.89
CA LEU A 160 28.36 10.45 4.65
C LEU A 160 27.98 9.41 3.58
N ILE A 161 28.79 8.36 3.43
CA ILE A 161 28.52 7.26 2.49
C ILE A 161 27.22 6.53 2.86
N LEU A 162 27.02 6.23 4.15
CA LEU A 162 25.81 5.55 4.63
C LEU A 162 24.53 6.34 4.31
N TYR A 163 24.53 7.65 4.60
CA TYR A 163 23.35 8.49 4.34
C TYR A 163 23.12 8.74 2.85
N THR A 164 24.18 8.84 2.06
CA THR A 164 24.08 8.94 0.59
C THR A 164 23.44 7.67 0.01
N LYS A 165 23.94 6.48 0.38
CA LYS A 165 23.37 5.20 -0.05
C LYS A 165 21.91 5.04 0.39
N ALA A 166 21.57 5.46 1.61
CA ALA A 166 20.20 5.41 2.10
C ALA A 166 19.26 6.30 1.28
N LEU A 167 19.66 7.53 0.95
CA LEU A 167 18.87 8.43 0.10
C LEU A 167 18.70 7.86 -1.32
N GLU A 168 19.77 7.36 -1.91
CA GLU A 168 19.74 6.71 -3.24
C GLU A 168 18.80 5.49 -3.25
N GLU A 169 18.78 4.69 -2.18
CA GLU A 169 17.88 3.55 -2.04
C GLU A 169 16.41 4.00 -1.94
N GLU A 170 16.12 5.07 -1.21
CA GLU A 170 14.76 5.64 -1.12
C GLU A 170 14.28 6.17 -2.47
N ILE A 171 15.13 6.90 -3.20
CA ILE A 171 14.86 7.38 -4.56
C ILE A 171 14.61 6.21 -5.51
N ARG A 172 15.49 5.21 -5.50
CA ARG A 172 15.36 4.01 -6.34
C ARG A 172 14.09 3.22 -6.03
N THR A 173 13.71 3.15 -4.76
CA THR A 173 12.47 2.51 -4.32
C THR A 173 11.24 3.24 -4.88
N ARG A 174 11.22 4.57 -4.80
CA ARG A 174 10.16 5.40 -5.41
C ARG A 174 10.11 5.19 -6.92
N ASP A 175 11.24 5.26 -7.61
CA ASP A 175 11.28 5.17 -9.07
C ASP A 175 10.86 3.79 -9.58
N SER A 176 11.27 2.72 -8.89
CA SER A 176 10.80 1.36 -9.20
C SER A 176 9.30 1.20 -8.98
N ALA A 177 8.77 1.77 -7.91
CA ALA A 177 7.32 1.79 -7.67
C ALA A 177 6.59 2.66 -8.71
N GLN A 178 7.16 3.77 -9.16
CA GLN A 178 6.57 4.63 -10.18
C GLN A 178 6.50 3.91 -11.53
N MET A 179 7.55 3.20 -11.93
CA MET A 179 7.52 2.36 -13.14
C MET A 179 6.42 1.29 -13.06
N ALA A 180 6.27 0.65 -11.90
CA ALA A 180 5.20 -0.32 -11.70
C ALA A 180 3.80 0.32 -11.77
N MET A 181 3.62 1.51 -11.19
CA MET A 181 2.36 2.24 -11.24
C MET A 181 2.02 2.71 -12.66
N ASN A 182 3.02 3.12 -13.44
CA ASN A 182 2.85 3.47 -14.85
C ASN A 182 2.39 2.25 -15.65
N GLY A 183 3.08 1.10 -15.52
CA GLY A 183 2.68 -0.14 -16.19
C GLY A 183 1.30 -0.66 -15.73
N PHE A 184 0.93 -0.43 -14.47
CA PHE A 184 -0.42 -0.69 -13.98
C PHE A 184 -1.46 0.22 -14.66
N GLY A 185 -1.16 1.52 -14.79
CA GLY A 185 -1.99 2.48 -15.50
C GLY A 185 -2.14 2.17 -17.00
N GLU A 186 -1.09 1.68 -17.66
CA GLU A 186 -1.15 1.28 -19.08
C GLU A 186 -2.05 0.05 -19.30
N ARG A 187 -1.96 -0.95 -18.40
CA ARG A 187 -2.71 -2.21 -18.54
C ARG A 187 -4.16 -2.12 -18.07
N TYR A 188 -4.41 -1.33 -17.02
CA TYR A 188 -5.69 -1.28 -16.35
C TYR A 188 -6.34 0.12 -16.40
N GLY A 189 -5.74 1.08 -17.10
CA GLY A 189 -6.31 2.39 -17.36
C GLY A 189 -7.29 2.40 -18.53
N LYS A 190 -8.35 3.20 -18.42
CA LYS A 190 -9.20 3.59 -19.55
C LYS A 190 -9.41 5.09 -19.53
N GLY A 191 -8.74 5.81 -20.45
CA GLY A 191 -8.73 7.28 -20.46
C GLY A 191 -7.96 7.85 -19.27
N LYS A 192 -8.54 8.82 -18.55
CA LYS A 192 -7.92 9.46 -17.37
C LYS A 192 -8.09 8.68 -16.05
N SER A 193 -8.71 7.50 -16.09
CA SER A 193 -9.07 6.75 -14.87
C SER A 193 -8.51 5.34 -14.90
N VAL A 194 -7.96 4.90 -13.76
CA VAL A 194 -7.56 3.51 -13.56
C VAL A 194 -8.77 2.68 -13.15
N LYS A 195 -9.01 1.58 -13.86
CA LYS A 195 -10.06 0.59 -13.57
C LYS A 195 -9.40 -0.67 -13.02
N PRO A 196 -9.16 -0.75 -11.70
CA PRO A 196 -8.49 -1.90 -11.12
C PRO A 196 -9.28 -3.19 -11.37
N THR A 197 -8.56 -4.28 -11.56
CA THR A 197 -9.06 -5.66 -11.56
C THR A 197 -8.44 -6.40 -10.39
N ILE A 198 -9.00 -7.56 -10.00
CA ILE A 198 -8.42 -8.38 -8.92
C ILE A 198 -6.95 -8.73 -9.22
N GLU A 199 -6.67 -9.18 -10.44
CA GLU A 199 -5.32 -9.46 -10.91
C GLU A 199 -4.41 -8.23 -10.84
N GLY A 200 -4.90 -7.07 -11.29
CA GLY A 200 -4.16 -5.83 -11.22
C GLY A 200 -3.82 -5.44 -9.77
N LEU A 201 -4.75 -5.62 -8.83
CA LEU A 201 -4.53 -5.38 -7.41
C LEU A 201 -3.52 -6.35 -6.80
N GLU A 202 -3.49 -7.61 -7.26
CA GLU A 202 -2.44 -8.56 -6.87
C GLU A 202 -1.05 -8.11 -7.36
N LEU A 203 -0.94 -7.70 -8.63
CA LEU A 203 0.31 -7.20 -9.20
C LEU A 203 0.81 -5.94 -8.47
N LEU A 204 -0.10 -4.98 -8.21
CA LEU A 204 0.21 -3.76 -7.49
C LEU A 204 0.65 -4.05 -6.04
N GLY A 205 -0.07 -4.95 -5.34
CA GLY A 205 0.32 -5.41 -4.01
C GLY A 205 1.70 -6.10 -3.99
N GLY A 206 2.01 -6.87 -5.04
CA GLY A 206 3.34 -7.46 -5.23
C GLY A 206 4.44 -6.43 -5.41
N CYS A 207 4.19 -5.38 -6.20
CA CYS A 207 5.13 -4.28 -6.40
C CYS A 207 5.38 -3.52 -5.10
N ILE A 208 4.33 -3.23 -4.33
CA ILE A 208 4.44 -2.55 -3.03
C ILE A 208 5.26 -3.40 -2.06
N MET A 209 4.99 -4.71 -1.98
CA MET A 209 5.77 -5.63 -1.16
C MET A 209 7.25 -5.67 -1.53
N ARG A 210 7.56 -5.69 -2.82
CA ARG A 210 8.95 -5.77 -3.31
C ARG A 210 9.74 -4.51 -2.96
N ASN A 211 9.11 -3.35 -3.13
CA ASN A 211 9.75 -2.05 -2.99
C ASN A 211 9.75 -1.55 -1.54
N PHE A 212 8.63 -1.66 -0.84
CA PHE A 212 8.47 -1.12 0.52
C PHE A 212 8.56 -2.19 1.63
N GLY A 213 8.43 -3.48 1.29
CA GLY A 213 8.49 -4.59 2.26
C GLY A 213 9.90 -5.12 2.54
N ARG A 214 10.95 -4.63 1.85
CA ARG A 214 12.34 -5.04 2.09
C ARG A 214 12.95 -4.44 3.37
N LYS A 215 12.46 -3.28 3.81
CA LYS A 215 12.99 -2.57 4.99
C LYS A 215 12.76 -3.31 6.32
N GLU A 216 12.03 -4.44 6.36
CA GLU A 216 11.90 -5.24 7.58
C GLU A 216 13.03 -6.27 7.79
N TRP A 217 13.69 -6.70 6.72
CA TRP A 217 14.74 -7.74 6.80
C TRP A 217 16.07 -7.23 7.33
N ILE A 218 16.40 -5.98 7.03
CA ILE A 218 17.68 -5.36 7.45
C ILE A 218 17.64 -5.03 8.95
N TRP A 219 16.49 -4.63 9.50
CA TRP A 219 16.38 -4.26 10.91
C TRP A 219 16.12 -5.44 11.85
N SER A 220 15.69 -6.60 11.34
CA SER A 220 15.57 -7.82 12.15
C SER A 220 16.92 -8.54 12.37
N HIS A 221 17.96 -8.19 11.61
CA HIS A 221 19.32 -8.74 11.74
C HIS A 221 20.34 -7.75 12.31
N CYS A 222 19.90 -6.54 12.71
CA CYS A 222 20.72 -5.56 13.44
C CYS A 222 20.28 -5.42 14.90
N ARG A 223 19.49 -6.37 15.40
CA ARG A 223 19.30 -6.63 16.82
C ARG A 223 19.87 -8.00 17.12
N ASP A 224 21.19 -8.07 17.14
CA ASP A 224 21.98 -8.96 18.00
C ASP A 224 23.24 -8.16 18.38
#